data_AF-A0A7S2VPQ3-F1
#
_entry.id   AF-A0A7S2VPQ3-F1
#
_cell.length_a   1.000
_cell.length_b   1.000
_cell.length_c   1.000
_cell.angle_alpha   90.00
_cell.angle_beta   90.00
_cell.angle_gamma   90.00
#
_symmetry.space_group_name_H-M   'P 1'
#
loop_
_entity.id
_entity.type
_entity.pdbx_description
1 polymer ?
#
loop_
_entity_poly.entity_id
_entity_poly.type
_entity_poly.pdbx_seq_one_letter_code
_entity_poly.pdbx_strand_id
1 'polypeptide(L)'
;LPLTWRLALRRLAIRLWARLRGCKQLHDPFFGYKVDLTALADGLSLDDAWEVLLDGLSFRAESPIRAHIRQLFKRPEFSEQLRQLFDILSAGSPRLSIDEFERFSQGIRGRLHVLLHTGSRVPLAEATFEELKWMRENFDAIFPEERPLDRDIFPGFAKLILLRRVIRTLVQSVGLEPLRQGLQQPMVIEVTVDLGMHADPVRLHTVTPRTAKVPSTGQGLSLIDEADNDCCTESASPHGSSQ
;
A
#
# COMPACT_ATOMS: atom_id res chain seq x y z
N LEU A 1 19.66 8.46 -14.73
CA LEU A 1 19.62 8.57 -13.25
C LEU A 1 19.15 7.25 -12.68
N PRO A 2 19.91 6.63 -11.75
CA PRO A 2 19.48 5.40 -11.10
C PRO A 2 18.14 5.59 -10.39
N LEU A 3 17.31 4.54 -10.31
CA LEU A 3 15.97 4.59 -9.72
C LEU A 3 15.97 5.17 -8.28
N THR A 4 17.03 4.87 -7.53
CA THR A 4 17.27 5.36 -6.16
C THR A 4 17.44 6.88 -6.09
N TRP A 5 18.11 7.49 -7.07
CA TRP A 5 18.31 8.93 -7.15
C TRP A 5 17.04 9.68 -7.57
N ARG A 6 16.23 9.09 -8.46
CA ARG A 6 14.93 9.68 -8.84
C ARG A 6 13.96 9.72 -7.66
N LEU A 7 13.93 8.66 -6.85
CA LEU A 7 13.13 8.59 -5.63
C LEU A 7 13.67 9.55 -4.55
N ALA A 8 14.99 9.62 -4.35
CA ALA A 8 15.59 10.56 -3.40
C ALA A 8 15.35 12.03 -3.78
N LEU A 9 15.47 12.38 -5.07
CA LEU A 9 15.20 13.74 -5.57
C LEU A 9 13.71 14.07 -5.48
N ARG A 10 12.81 13.14 -5.79
CA ARG A 10 11.37 13.30 -5.52
C ARG A 10 11.12 13.55 -4.04
N ARG A 11 11.69 12.74 -3.14
CA ARG A 11 11.52 12.92 -1.68
C ARG A 11 12.07 14.25 -1.16
N LEU A 12 13.21 14.70 -1.68
CA LEU A 12 13.79 15.99 -1.33
C LEU A 12 12.90 17.13 -1.83
N ALA A 13 12.36 17.00 -3.05
CA ALA A 13 11.41 17.94 -3.60
C ALA A 13 10.14 18.00 -2.74
N ILE A 14 9.54 16.88 -2.34
CA ILE A 14 8.37 16.83 -1.43
C ILE A 14 8.64 17.60 -0.14
N ARG A 15 9.78 17.34 0.50
CA ARG A 15 10.15 17.98 1.78
C ARG A 15 10.46 19.46 1.63
N LEU A 16 11.12 19.88 0.54
CA LEU A 16 11.38 21.29 0.25
C LEU A 16 10.09 22.04 -0.13
N TRP A 17 9.23 21.41 -0.92
CA TRP A 17 8.01 22.02 -1.43
C TRP A 17 6.96 22.20 -0.32
N ALA A 18 6.77 21.19 0.55
CA ALA A 18 5.97 21.30 1.77
C ALA A 18 6.45 22.40 2.72
N ARG A 19 7.77 22.64 2.77
CA ARG A 19 8.39 23.72 3.56
C ARG A 19 8.17 25.10 2.97
N LEU A 20 8.10 25.21 1.64
CA LEU A 20 8.05 26.50 0.93
C LEU A 20 6.64 27.12 0.87
N ARG A 21 5.57 26.34 1.02
CA ARG A 21 4.18 26.83 0.89
C ARG A 21 3.33 26.88 2.16
N GLY A 22 3.89 26.57 3.33
CA GLY A 22 3.10 26.56 4.57
C GLY A 22 1.97 25.54 4.52
N CYS A 23 2.24 24.36 3.95
CA CYS A 23 1.25 23.28 3.83
C CYS A 23 0.69 22.90 5.21
N LYS A 24 -0.63 22.70 5.27
CA LYS A 24 -1.34 22.32 6.49
C LYS A 24 -0.96 20.88 6.83
N GLN A 25 0.04 20.75 7.69
CA GLN A 25 0.44 19.48 8.27
C GLN A 25 -0.76 18.83 8.96
N LEU A 26 -1.29 17.73 8.42
CA LEU A 26 -2.39 17.02 9.04
C LEU A 26 -1.84 16.06 10.10
N HIS A 27 -2.35 16.19 11.33
CA HIS A 27 -1.98 15.32 12.43
C HIS A 27 -2.65 13.96 12.24
N ASP A 28 -1.86 12.89 12.09
CA ASP A 28 -2.39 11.54 12.06
C ASP A 28 -2.86 11.12 13.47
N PRO A 29 -4.15 10.83 13.69
CA PRO A 29 -4.68 10.53 15.02
C PRO A 29 -4.11 9.23 15.62
N PHE A 30 -3.64 8.29 14.79
CA PHE A 30 -3.17 7.00 15.27
C PHE A 30 -1.67 6.96 15.50
N PHE A 31 -0.89 7.50 14.55
CA PHE A 31 0.56 7.44 14.66
C PHE A 31 1.19 8.71 15.24
N GLY A 32 0.39 9.75 15.51
CA GLY A 32 0.83 10.97 16.18
C GLY A 32 1.88 11.79 15.42
N TYR A 33 2.18 11.42 14.17
CA TYR A 33 3.08 12.17 13.31
C TYR A 33 2.28 12.96 12.27
N LYS A 34 2.90 14.01 11.78
CA LYS A 34 2.28 14.93 10.84
C LYS A 34 2.47 14.39 9.43
N VAL A 35 1.38 13.97 8.79
CA VAL A 35 1.37 13.58 7.37
C VAL A 35 0.93 14.79 6.56
N ASP A 36 1.72 15.18 5.57
CA ASP A 36 1.29 16.21 4.62
C ASP A 36 0.51 15.54 3.47
N LEU A 37 -0.78 15.28 3.69
CA LEU A 37 -1.66 14.80 2.61
C LEU A 37 -2.02 15.91 1.61
N THR A 38 -1.84 17.18 1.98
CA THR A 38 -2.06 18.30 1.05
C THR A 38 -0.92 18.43 0.02
N ALA A 39 0.31 18.11 0.37
CA ALA A 39 1.39 17.97 -0.60
C ALA A 39 1.22 16.75 -1.52
N LEU A 40 0.54 15.70 -1.03
CA LEU A 40 0.04 14.59 -1.86
C LEU A 40 -1.07 15.05 -2.81
N ALA A 41 -1.66 16.22 -2.53
CA ALA A 41 -2.67 16.82 -3.39
C ALA A 41 -2.09 17.60 -4.59
N ASP A 42 -0.99 18.30 -4.37
CA ASP A 42 -0.49 19.34 -5.27
C ASP A 42 0.64 18.90 -6.23
N GLY A 43 0.81 17.61 -6.51
CA GLY A 43 1.76 17.13 -7.54
C GLY A 43 2.51 15.83 -7.24
N LEU A 44 2.24 15.21 -6.10
CA LEU A 44 2.64 13.84 -5.81
C LEU A 44 1.57 12.87 -6.34
N SER A 45 1.99 11.80 -7.00
CA SER A 45 1.05 10.71 -7.27
C SER A 45 0.64 10.07 -5.94
N LEU A 46 -0.66 10.00 -5.69
CA LEU A 46 -1.21 9.27 -4.54
C LEU A 46 -0.85 7.78 -4.58
N ASP A 47 -0.41 7.26 -5.73
CA ASP A 47 0.10 5.89 -5.85
C ASP A 47 1.27 5.59 -4.92
N ASP A 48 2.06 6.61 -4.56
CA ASP A 48 3.21 6.49 -3.67
C ASP A 48 2.95 7.07 -2.27
N ALA A 49 1.72 7.50 -1.95
CA ALA A 49 1.39 8.15 -0.67
C ALA A 49 1.72 7.26 0.55
N TRP A 50 1.56 5.96 0.38
CA TRP A 50 1.88 4.95 1.39
C TRP A 50 3.38 4.91 1.74
N GLU A 51 4.28 5.38 0.86
CA GLU A 51 5.70 5.51 1.18
C GLU A 51 5.96 6.57 2.25
N VAL A 52 5.18 7.66 2.23
CA VAL A 52 5.28 8.75 3.23
C VAL A 52 4.88 8.24 4.61
N LEU A 53 3.87 7.36 4.68
CA LEU A 53 3.48 6.66 5.92
C LEU A 53 4.66 5.83 6.47
N LEU A 54 5.30 5.02 5.63
CA LEU A 54 6.44 4.21 6.07
C LEU A 54 7.66 5.05 6.48
N ASP A 55 7.89 6.19 5.82
CA ASP A 55 8.92 7.15 6.20
C ASP A 55 8.62 7.76 7.59
N GLY A 56 7.37 8.14 7.85
CA GLY A 56 6.93 8.64 9.17
C GLY A 56 7.13 7.62 10.29
N LEU A 57 6.96 6.34 9.95
CA LEU A 57 7.23 5.22 10.85
C LEU A 57 8.71 4.79 10.89
N SER A 58 9.60 5.51 10.22
CA SER A 58 11.06 5.25 10.17
C SER A 58 11.44 3.87 9.61
N PHE A 59 10.65 3.33 8.68
CA PHE A 59 11.07 2.16 7.91
C PHE A 59 12.14 2.56 6.89
N ARG A 60 13.25 1.81 6.88
CA ARG A 60 14.33 2.02 5.90
C ARG A 60 13.82 1.83 4.47
N ALA A 61 14.36 2.60 3.52
CA ALA A 61 13.94 2.56 2.13
C ALA A 61 14.19 1.18 1.48
N GLU A 62 15.22 0.49 1.96
CA GLU A 62 15.69 -0.83 1.55
C GLU A 62 15.10 -1.96 2.42
N SER A 63 14.15 -1.65 3.32
CA SER A 63 13.54 -2.71 4.14
C SER A 63 12.79 -3.70 3.25
N PRO A 64 12.93 -5.03 3.48
CA PRO A 64 12.28 -5.99 2.60
C PRO A 64 10.74 -5.95 2.70
N ILE A 65 10.18 -5.50 3.84
CA ILE A 65 8.74 -5.21 3.98
C ILE A 65 8.32 -4.12 2.99
N ARG A 66 9.08 -3.03 2.88
CA ARG A 66 8.79 -1.95 1.92
C ARG A 66 8.94 -2.42 0.48
N ALA A 67 9.94 -3.25 0.18
CA ALA A 67 10.09 -3.85 -1.14
C ALA A 67 8.91 -4.76 -1.50
N HIS A 68 8.43 -5.58 -0.57
CA HIS A 68 7.24 -6.41 -0.73
C HIS A 68 5.99 -5.57 -1.01
N ILE A 69 5.78 -4.49 -0.24
CA ILE A 69 4.66 -3.56 -0.46
C ILE A 69 4.75 -2.92 -1.85
N ARG A 70 5.95 -2.49 -2.29
CA ARG A 70 6.15 -1.96 -3.65
C ARG A 70 5.73 -2.97 -4.71
N GLN A 71 6.21 -4.20 -4.62
CA GLN A 71 5.89 -5.24 -5.58
C GLN A 71 4.38 -5.48 -5.61
N LEU A 72 3.74 -5.62 -4.44
CA LEU A 72 2.30 -5.83 -4.33
C LEU A 72 1.49 -4.68 -4.95
N PHE A 73 1.86 -3.44 -4.64
CA PHE A 73 1.11 -2.24 -5.07
C PHE A 73 1.39 -1.83 -6.51
N LYS A 74 2.48 -2.31 -7.12
CA LYS A 74 2.79 -2.15 -8.54
C LYS A 74 2.03 -3.11 -9.45
N ARG A 75 1.39 -4.15 -8.90
CA ARG A 75 0.60 -5.09 -9.70
C ARG A 75 -0.57 -4.36 -10.38
N PRO A 76 -0.67 -4.39 -11.71
CA PRO A 76 -1.73 -3.71 -12.42
C PRO A 76 -3.10 -4.30 -12.08
N GLU A 77 -3.18 -5.61 -11.84
CA GLU A 77 -4.43 -6.29 -11.47
C GLU A 77 -4.98 -5.78 -10.15
N PHE A 78 -4.11 -5.51 -9.18
CA PHE A 78 -4.54 -4.97 -7.88
C PHE A 78 -5.08 -3.55 -8.01
N SER A 79 -4.48 -2.73 -8.87
CA SER A 79 -4.99 -1.38 -9.13
C SER A 79 -6.33 -1.43 -9.86
N GLU A 80 -6.51 -2.36 -10.80
CA GLU A 80 -7.78 -2.53 -11.50
C GLU A 80 -8.89 -3.05 -10.57
N GLN A 81 -8.60 -3.97 -9.66
CA GLN A 81 -9.55 -4.38 -8.61
C GLN A 81 -10.02 -3.21 -7.76
N LEU A 82 -9.13 -2.27 -7.43
CA LEU A 82 -9.49 -1.06 -6.69
C LEU A 82 -10.33 -0.09 -7.56
N ARG A 83 -10.10 -0.03 -8.87
CA ARG A 83 -10.97 0.76 -9.77
C ARG A 83 -12.36 0.14 -9.90
N GLN A 84 -12.46 -1.18 -10.00
CA GLN A 84 -13.76 -1.88 -9.98
C GLN A 84 -14.49 -1.63 -8.66
N LEU A 85 -13.76 -1.60 -7.54
CA LEU A 85 -14.32 -1.25 -6.24
C LEU A 85 -14.85 0.18 -6.21
N PHE A 86 -14.15 1.13 -6.83
CA PHE A 86 -14.65 2.49 -7.03
C PHE A 86 -15.97 2.48 -7.80
N ASP A 87 -16.04 1.76 -8.92
CA ASP A 87 -17.23 1.69 -9.77
C ASP A 87 -18.46 1.16 -9.00
N ILE A 88 -18.25 0.22 -8.07
CA ILE A 88 -19.28 -0.30 -7.17
C ILE A 88 -19.69 0.75 -6.12
N LEU A 89 -18.72 1.42 -5.50
CA LEU A 89 -18.96 2.39 -4.43
C LEU A 89 -19.67 3.64 -4.93
N SER A 90 -19.30 4.14 -6.11
CA SER A 90 -19.79 5.40 -6.66
C SER A 90 -21.18 5.28 -7.27
N ALA A 91 -21.65 4.04 -7.51
CA ALA A 91 -22.92 3.76 -8.18
C ALA A 91 -23.08 4.55 -9.50
N GLY A 92 -21.99 4.76 -10.24
CA GLY A 92 -21.97 5.51 -11.50
C GLY A 92 -21.64 7.00 -11.36
N SER A 93 -21.42 7.51 -10.14
CA SER A 93 -20.90 8.85 -9.91
C SER A 93 -19.44 8.97 -10.38
N PRO A 94 -19.02 10.09 -10.99
CA PRO A 94 -17.63 10.31 -11.39
C PRO A 94 -16.70 10.56 -10.20
N ARG A 95 -17.24 10.85 -9.01
CA ARG A 95 -16.48 11.08 -7.77
C ARG A 95 -17.13 10.36 -6.58
N LEU A 96 -16.31 9.91 -5.64
CA LEU A 96 -16.79 9.40 -4.35
C LEU A 96 -17.06 10.52 -3.37
N SER A 97 -18.19 10.41 -2.69
CA SER A 97 -18.53 11.16 -1.49
C SER A 97 -17.76 10.63 -0.27
N ILE A 98 -17.71 11.44 0.80
CA ILE A 98 -17.16 11.02 2.09
C ILE A 98 -17.89 9.79 2.66
N ASP A 99 -19.22 9.70 2.51
CA ASP A 99 -19.99 8.60 3.08
C ASP A 99 -19.70 7.27 2.35
N GLU A 100 -19.53 7.30 1.04
CA GLU A 100 -19.10 6.13 0.25
C GLU A 100 -17.67 5.72 0.61
N PHE A 101 -16.79 6.70 0.81
CA PHE A 101 -15.42 6.42 1.24
C PHE A 101 -15.35 5.87 2.68
N GLU A 102 -16.18 6.36 3.60
CA GLU A 102 -16.28 5.80 4.95
C GLU A 102 -16.79 4.36 4.90
N ARG A 103 -17.76 4.07 4.05
CA ARG A 103 -18.23 2.69 3.81
C ARG A 103 -17.10 1.79 3.32
N PHE A 104 -16.27 2.26 2.40
CA PHE A 104 -15.05 1.54 2.01
C PHE A 104 -14.12 1.28 3.20
N SER A 105 -13.78 2.33 3.97
CA SER A 105 -12.86 2.21 5.12
C SER A 105 -13.40 1.26 6.19
N GLN A 106 -14.70 1.31 6.45
CA GLN A 106 -15.41 0.44 7.37
C GLN A 106 -15.57 -0.97 6.82
N GLY A 107 -15.61 -1.17 5.51
CA GLY A 107 -15.72 -2.48 4.86
C GLY A 107 -14.43 -3.31 4.87
N ILE A 108 -13.29 -2.68 5.19
CA ILE A 108 -12.01 -3.38 5.29
C ILE A 108 -12.02 -4.35 6.48
N ARG A 109 -11.89 -5.63 6.17
CA ARG A 109 -11.81 -6.76 7.10
C ARG A 109 -10.62 -7.63 6.72
N GLY A 110 -10.25 -8.55 7.60
CA GLY A 110 -9.19 -9.49 7.31
C GLY A 110 -8.47 -10.00 8.55
N ARG A 111 -7.37 -10.68 8.32
CA ARG A 111 -6.56 -11.30 9.37
C ARG A 111 -5.10 -11.41 8.98
N LEU A 112 -4.26 -11.40 10.01
CA LEU A 112 -2.82 -11.62 9.94
C LEU A 112 -2.48 -12.90 10.70
N HIS A 113 -1.56 -13.70 10.18
CA HIS A 113 -0.99 -14.82 10.93
C HIS A 113 0.38 -15.20 10.40
N VAL A 114 1.17 -15.93 11.19
CA VAL A 114 2.42 -16.52 10.71
C VAL A 114 2.08 -17.68 9.76
N LEU A 115 2.81 -17.80 8.64
CA LEU A 115 2.53 -18.72 7.51
C LEU A 115 2.27 -20.19 7.90
N LEU A 116 2.79 -20.65 9.04
CA LEU A 116 2.63 -22.02 9.52
C LEU A 116 1.90 -22.12 10.88
N HIS A 117 1.44 -21.01 11.45
CA HIS A 117 0.73 -20.97 12.73
C HIS A 117 -0.65 -20.33 12.53
N THR A 118 -1.59 -21.10 11.98
CA THR A 118 -2.97 -20.64 11.70
C THR A 118 -3.81 -20.46 12.97
N GLY A 119 -3.37 -21.01 14.10
CA GLY A 119 -4.01 -20.83 15.42
C GLY A 119 -3.84 -19.43 16.02
N SER A 120 -2.88 -18.63 15.53
CA SER A 120 -2.60 -17.28 16.03
C SER A 120 -3.07 -16.19 15.05
N ARG A 121 -4.29 -16.34 14.52
CA ARG A 121 -4.89 -15.34 13.62
C ARG A 121 -5.27 -14.09 14.42
N VAL A 122 -4.70 -12.97 14.03
CA VAL A 122 -5.03 -11.64 14.56
C VAL A 122 -5.94 -10.94 13.55
N PRO A 123 -7.15 -10.50 13.94
CA PRO A 123 -8.01 -9.73 13.04
C PRO A 123 -7.35 -8.39 12.68
N LEU A 124 -7.60 -7.90 11.46
CA LEU A 124 -7.18 -6.55 11.09
C LEU A 124 -7.89 -5.51 11.97
N ALA A 125 -7.15 -4.51 12.41
CA ALA A 125 -7.66 -3.40 13.19
C ALA A 125 -8.76 -2.66 12.44
N GLU A 126 -9.91 -2.50 13.09
CA GLU A 126 -11.05 -1.78 12.54
C GLU A 126 -10.81 -0.26 12.49
N ALA A 127 -11.65 0.42 11.71
CA ALA A 127 -11.73 1.87 11.69
C ALA A 127 -12.13 2.41 13.06
N THR A 128 -11.27 3.24 13.67
CA THR A 128 -11.68 3.95 14.88
C THR A 128 -12.60 5.10 14.51
N PHE A 129 -13.44 5.48 15.47
CA PHE A 129 -14.24 6.69 15.38
C PHE A 129 -13.37 7.94 15.08
N GLU A 130 -12.21 8.06 15.74
CA GLU A 130 -11.29 9.19 15.52
C GLU A 130 -10.72 9.23 14.10
N GLU A 131 -10.38 8.08 13.52
CA GLU A 131 -9.90 8.00 12.13
C GLU A 131 -10.99 8.44 11.15
N LEU A 132 -12.23 7.97 11.34
CA LEU A 132 -13.36 8.32 10.48
C LEU A 132 -13.71 9.80 10.62
N LYS A 133 -13.79 10.31 11.86
CA LYS A 133 -14.02 11.72 12.14
C LYS A 133 -12.97 12.61 11.48
N TRP A 134 -11.69 12.26 11.65
CA TRP A 134 -10.60 12.99 11.02
C TRP A 134 -10.68 12.96 9.49
N MET A 135 -10.99 11.80 8.90
CA MET A 135 -11.19 11.69 7.45
C MET A 135 -12.30 12.62 6.97
N ARG A 136 -13.44 12.64 7.65
CA ARG A 136 -14.58 13.51 7.33
C ARG A 136 -14.25 14.98 7.43
N GLU A 137 -13.59 15.39 8.51
CA GLU A 137 -13.20 16.80 8.74
C GLU A 137 -12.20 17.33 7.70
N ASN A 138 -11.43 16.44 7.07
CA ASN A 138 -10.36 16.81 6.13
C ASN A 138 -10.65 16.37 4.69
N PHE A 139 -11.79 15.75 4.41
CA PHE A 139 -12.06 15.13 3.10
C PHE A 139 -11.99 16.15 1.97
N ASP A 140 -12.73 17.26 2.08
CA ASP A 140 -12.77 18.31 1.06
C ASP A 140 -11.42 19.05 0.92
N ALA A 141 -10.60 19.06 1.97
CA ALA A 141 -9.26 19.62 1.92
C ALA A 141 -8.27 18.68 1.18
N ILE A 142 -8.48 17.37 1.25
CA ILE A 142 -7.66 16.36 0.55
C ILE A 142 -8.14 16.20 -0.91
N PHE A 143 -9.45 16.26 -1.13
CA PHE A 143 -10.14 16.04 -2.39
C PHE A 143 -11.07 17.22 -2.72
N PRO A 144 -10.52 18.41 -3.04
CA PRO A 144 -11.32 19.57 -3.42
C PRO A 144 -12.07 19.32 -4.74
N GLU A 145 -13.01 20.18 -5.10
CA GLU A 145 -13.86 19.98 -6.29
C GLU A 145 -13.07 19.91 -7.60
N GLU A 146 -11.98 20.67 -7.70
CA GLU A 146 -11.09 20.68 -8.86
C GLU A 146 -10.29 19.38 -8.99
N ARG A 147 -10.19 18.60 -7.91
CA ARG A 147 -9.39 17.38 -7.82
C ARG A 147 -10.06 16.36 -6.89
N PRO A 148 -11.23 15.84 -7.28
CA PRO A 148 -12.03 14.99 -6.43
C PRO A 148 -11.42 13.60 -6.26
N LEU A 149 -11.97 12.82 -5.34
CA LEU A 149 -11.67 11.39 -5.26
C LEU A 149 -12.39 10.66 -6.39
N ASP A 150 -11.75 10.57 -7.55
CA ASP A 150 -12.26 9.92 -8.76
C ASP A 150 -11.69 8.50 -8.95
N ARG A 151 -12.08 7.86 -10.06
CA ARG A 151 -11.70 6.48 -10.40
C ARG A 151 -10.18 6.29 -10.54
N ASP A 152 -9.45 7.32 -10.95
CA ASP A 152 -8.02 7.25 -11.22
C ASP A 152 -7.20 7.52 -9.95
N ILE A 153 -7.68 8.43 -9.10
CA ILE A 153 -7.08 8.83 -7.82
C ILE A 153 -7.35 7.78 -6.73
N PHE A 154 -8.53 7.15 -6.75
CA PHE A 154 -8.97 6.23 -5.71
C PHE A 154 -8.00 5.08 -5.40
N PRO A 155 -7.42 4.36 -6.37
CA PRO A 155 -6.51 3.25 -6.07
C PRO A 155 -5.31 3.65 -5.20
N GLY A 156 -4.70 4.80 -5.47
CA GLY A 156 -3.57 5.30 -4.68
C GLY A 156 -3.96 5.56 -3.22
N PHE A 157 -5.12 6.19 -3.02
CA PHE A 157 -5.62 6.47 -1.68
C PHE A 157 -6.11 5.21 -0.95
N ALA A 158 -6.80 4.31 -1.64
CA ALA A 158 -7.25 3.03 -1.10
C ALA A 158 -6.05 2.18 -0.62
N LYS A 159 -4.95 2.13 -1.38
CA LYS A 159 -3.68 1.49 -0.98
C LYS A 159 -3.12 2.06 0.32
N LEU A 160 -3.16 3.38 0.49
CA LEU A 160 -2.73 4.04 1.73
C LEU A 160 -3.57 3.58 2.93
N ILE A 161 -4.90 3.57 2.81
CA ILE A 161 -5.81 3.15 3.88
C ILE A 161 -5.64 1.67 4.23
N LEU A 162 -5.53 0.81 3.22
CA LEU A 162 -5.25 -0.61 3.40
C LEU A 162 -3.93 -0.84 4.13
N LEU A 163 -2.85 -0.15 3.70
CA LEU A 163 -1.57 -0.27 4.37
C LEU A 163 -1.64 0.23 5.82
N ARG A 164 -2.33 1.34 6.06
CA ARG A 164 -2.54 1.89 7.41
C ARG A 164 -3.16 0.84 8.34
N ARG A 165 -4.22 0.14 7.88
CA ARG A 165 -4.90 -0.95 8.62
C ARG A 165 -3.95 -2.09 8.94
N VAL A 166 -3.21 -2.55 7.94
CA VAL A 166 -2.25 -3.65 8.08
C VAL A 166 -1.12 -3.29 9.05
N ILE A 167 -0.48 -2.14 8.87
CA ILE A 167 0.63 -1.69 9.72
C ILE A 167 0.16 -1.45 11.15
N ARG A 168 -1.02 -0.85 11.35
CA ARG A 168 -1.60 -0.69 12.69
C ARG A 168 -1.75 -2.05 13.40
N THR A 169 -2.31 -3.03 12.71
CA THR A 169 -2.48 -4.38 13.25
C THR A 169 -1.13 -5.03 13.57
N LEU A 170 -0.15 -4.89 12.69
CA LEU A 170 1.21 -5.39 12.90
C LEU A 170 1.88 -4.71 14.10
N VAL A 171 1.75 -3.39 14.25
CA VAL A 171 2.34 -2.66 15.38
C VAL A 171 1.69 -3.08 16.70
N GLN A 172 0.37 -3.28 16.71
CA GLN A 172 -0.36 -3.73 17.91
C GLN A 172 -0.04 -5.19 18.30
N SER A 173 0.25 -6.05 17.33
CA SER A 173 0.47 -7.48 17.58
C SER A 173 1.95 -7.85 17.78
N VAL A 174 2.85 -7.24 17.01
CA VAL A 174 4.29 -7.57 16.97
C VAL A 174 5.15 -6.46 17.58
N GLY A 175 4.68 -5.22 17.54
CA GLY A 175 5.46 -4.03 17.94
C GLY A 175 6.18 -3.37 16.76
N LEU A 176 6.40 -2.06 16.86
CA LEU A 176 7.01 -1.26 15.80
C LEU A 176 8.50 -1.57 15.59
N GLU A 177 9.25 -1.76 16.67
CA GLU A 177 10.71 -1.97 16.59
C GLU A 177 11.08 -3.30 15.90
N PRO A 178 10.44 -4.44 16.23
CA PRO A 178 10.65 -5.68 15.47
C PRO A 178 10.28 -5.54 13.99
N LEU A 179 9.22 -4.78 13.65
CA LEU A 179 8.86 -4.54 12.25
C LEU A 179 9.93 -3.74 11.50
N ARG A 180 10.56 -2.75 12.14
CA ARG A 180 11.65 -1.97 11.55
C ARG A 180 12.91 -2.82 11.31
N GLN A 181 13.17 -3.77 12.20
CA GLN A 181 14.31 -4.70 12.10
C GLN A 181 14.07 -5.84 11.11
N GLY A 182 12.81 -6.13 10.81
CA GLY A 182 12.38 -7.19 9.92
C GLY A 182 11.69 -8.34 10.69
N LEU A 183 10.68 -8.91 10.05
CA LEU A 183 9.94 -10.07 10.50
C LEU A 183 10.82 -11.33 10.45
N GLN A 184 10.88 -12.03 11.59
CA GLN A 184 11.65 -13.27 11.72
C GLN A 184 10.99 -14.46 11.01
N GLN A 185 9.69 -14.36 10.74
CA GLN A 185 8.90 -15.41 10.11
C GLN A 185 8.02 -14.81 9.00
N PRO A 186 7.73 -15.57 7.93
CA PRO A 186 6.77 -15.16 6.93
C PRO A 186 5.38 -14.95 7.55
N MET A 187 4.69 -13.89 7.15
CA MET A 187 3.34 -13.56 7.61
C MET A 187 2.37 -13.60 6.45
N VAL A 188 1.25 -14.26 6.65
CA VAL A 188 0.11 -14.22 5.74
C VAL A 188 -0.77 -13.03 6.12
N ILE A 189 -1.06 -12.21 5.12
CA ILE A 189 -1.94 -11.05 5.19
C ILE A 189 -3.13 -11.36 4.29
N GLU A 190 -4.29 -11.49 4.90
CA GLU A 190 -5.57 -11.61 4.22
C GLU A 190 -6.36 -10.34 4.46
N VAL A 191 -6.70 -9.61 3.40
CA VAL A 191 -7.59 -8.46 3.44
C VAL A 191 -8.80 -8.75 2.56
N THR A 192 -9.97 -8.34 3.01
CA THR A 192 -11.22 -8.43 2.27
C THR A 192 -11.94 -7.11 2.45
N VAL A 193 -12.45 -6.54 1.36
CA VAL A 193 -13.32 -5.36 1.43
C VAL A 193 -14.73 -5.83 1.17
N ASP A 194 -15.55 -5.80 2.21
CA ASP A 194 -16.97 -6.16 2.16
C ASP A 194 -17.82 -4.90 2.25
N LEU A 195 -18.62 -4.66 1.21
CA LEU A 195 -19.50 -3.49 1.12
C LEU A 195 -20.95 -3.81 1.48
N GLY A 196 -21.30 -5.07 1.78
CA GLY A 196 -22.66 -5.50 2.14
C GLY A 196 -23.71 -5.41 1.01
N MET A 197 -23.33 -4.96 -0.19
CA MET A 197 -24.24 -4.56 -1.29
C MET A 197 -24.48 -5.67 -2.33
N HIS A 198 -24.53 -6.96 -1.94
CA HIS A 198 -24.56 -8.11 -2.88
C HIS A 198 -23.41 -8.15 -3.92
N ALA A 199 -22.40 -7.31 -3.76
CA ALA A 199 -21.20 -7.29 -4.58
C ALA A 199 -20.19 -8.30 -4.03
N ASP A 200 -19.47 -8.97 -4.92
CA ASP A 200 -18.38 -9.86 -4.52
C ASP A 200 -17.29 -9.05 -3.81
N PRO A 201 -16.82 -9.51 -2.65
CA PRO A 201 -15.84 -8.75 -1.90
C PRO A 201 -14.48 -8.80 -2.59
N VAL A 202 -13.79 -7.66 -2.62
CA VAL A 202 -12.41 -7.60 -3.13
C VAL A 202 -11.49 -8.27 -2.12
N ARG A 203 -10.74 -9.29 -2.56
CA ARG A 203 -9.85 -10.08 -1.69
C ARG A 203 -8.40 -9.87 -2.09
N LEU A 204 -7.58 -9.56 -1.09
CA LEU A 204 -6.14 -9.50 -1.18
C LEU A 204 -5.55 -10.57 -0.28
N HIS A 205 -4.85 -11.53 -0.86
CA HIS A 205 -4.08 -12.52 -0.11
C HIS A 205 -2.61 -12.38 -0.48
N THR A 206 -1.76 -12.12 0.51
CA THR A 206 -0.31 -12.03 0.30
C THR A 206 0.45 -12.68 1.45
N VAL A 207 1.65 -13.16 1.15
CA VAL A 207 2.57 -13.71 2.14
C VAL A 207 3.82 -12.85 2.13
N THR A 208 4.12 -12.21 3.25
CA THR A 208 5.36 -11.46 3.41
C THR A 208 6.51 -12.44 3.58
N PRO A 209 7.66 -12.24 2.92
CA PRO A 209 8.83 -13.07 3.15
C PRO A 209 9.35 -12.91 4.59
N ARG A 210 10.24 -13.81 5.03
CA ARG A 210 11.09 -13.55 6.20
C ARG A 210 12.02 -12.40 5.86
N THR A 211 11.97 -11.32 6.63
CA THR A 211 12.68 -10.08 6.31
C THR A 211 13.80 -9.73 7.30
N ALA A 212 13.88 -10.45 8.43
CA ALA A 212 15.00 -10.36 9.34
C ALA A 212 16.27 -11.01 8.76
N LYS A 213 17.42 -10.39 9.03
CA LYS A 213 18.73 -10.96 8.69
C LYS A 213 19.00 -12.23 9.50
N VAL A 214 19.60 -13.23 8.86
CA VAL A 214 20.08 -14.44 9.55
C VAL A 214 21.28 -14.05 10.44
N PRO A 215 21.27 -14.36 11.75
CA PRO A 215 22.32 -13.93 12.69
C PRO A 215 23.74 -14.39 12.32
N SER A 216 23.87 -15.53 11.65
CA SER A 216 25.17 -16.14 11.31
C SER A 216 25.79 -15.63 10.01
N THR A 217 25.00 -15.10 9.08
CA THR A 217 25.48 -14.67 7.74
C THR A 217 25.16 -13.22 7.42
N GLY A 218 24.30 -12.56 8.20
CA GLY A 218 23.81 -11.21 7.91
C GLY A 218 22.93 -11.10 6.66
N GLN A 219 22.70 -12.21 5.96
CA GLN A 219 21.89 -12.31 4.75
C GLN A 219 20.41 -12.48 5.14
N GLY A 220 19.53 -11.68 4.56
CA GLY A 220 18.08 -11.93 4.56
C GLY A 220 17.68 -12.61 3.26
N LEU A 221 16.55 -13.32 3.23
CA LEU A 221 15.97 -13.75 1.95
C LEU A 221 15.54 -12.49 1.19
N SER A 222 16.27 -12.16 0.14
CA SER A 222 15.81 -11.19 -0.86
C SER A 222 14.64 -11.77 -1.63
N LEU A 223 13.74 -10.89 -2.06
CA LEU A 223 12.65 -11.22 -2.97
C LEU A 223 13.24 -11.88 -4.22
N ILE A 224 12.60 -12.97 -4.66
CA ILE A 224 12.87 -13.54 -5.98
C ILE A 224 12.20 -12.57 -6.96
N ASP A 225 12.99 -11.76 -7.65
CA ASP A 225 12.51 -11.14 -8.88
C ASP A 225 12.36 -12.30 -9.87
N GLU A 226 11.11 -12.68 -10.18
CA GLU A 226 10.82 -13.46 -11.38
C GLU A 226 11.19 -12.57 -12.56
N ALA A 227 12.47 -12.60 -12.95
CA ALA A 227 12.89 -12.09 -14.23
C ALA A 227 12.08 -12.84 -15.29
N ASP A 228 11.46 -12.08 -16.20
CA ASP A 228 10.75 -12.57 -17.37
C ASP A 228 11.49 -13.78 -17.93
N ASN A 229 10.89 -14.96 -17.75
CA ASN A 229 11.40 -16.18 -18.32
C ASN A 229 10.98 -16.19 -19.79
N ASP A 230 11.56 -15.27 -20.56
CA ASP A 230 11.65 -15.33 -22.02
C ASP A 230 12.57 -16.52 -22.35
N CYS A 231 12.03 -17.72 -22.16
CA CYS A 231 12.69 -18.95 -22.56
C CYS A 231 12.45 -19.13 -24.06
N CYS A 232 13.39 -18.61 -24.84
CA CYS A 232 13.92 -19.18 -26.07
C CYS A 232 12.90 -19.92 -26.95
N THR A 233 12.26 -19.21 -27.89
CA THR A 233 11.85 -19.81 -29.16
C THR A 233 13.09 -20.38 -29.84
N GLU A 234 13.20 -21.71 -29.80
CA GLU A 234 14.12 -22.51 -30.61
C GLU A 234 13.76 -22.30 -32.09
N SER A 235 14.38 -21.30 -32.71
CA SER A 235 14.34 -21.11 -34.16
C SER A 235 15.16 -22.21 -34.82
N ALA A 236 14.46 -23.27 -35.25
CA ALA A 236 14.96 -24.31 -36.12
C ALA A 236 15.54 -23.67 -37.40
N SER A 237 16.84 -23.87 -37.63
CA SER A 237 17.49 -23.55 -38.90
C SER A 237 17.38 -24.76 -39.84
N PRO A 238 17.09 -24.55 -41.14
CA PRO A 238 16.97 -25.64 -42.09
C PRO A 238 18.34 -26.03 -42.62
N HIS A 239 18.72 -27.30 -42.46
CA HIS A 239 19.77 -27.91 -43.27
C HIS A 239 19.12 -28.74 -44.37
N GLY A 240 19.14 -28.18 -45.58
CA GLY A 240 19.10 -28.99 -46.79
C GLY A 240 20.48 -29.60 -47.03
N SER A 241 20.52 -30.88 -47.41
CA SER A 241 21.05 -31.35 -48.70
C SER A 241 21.33 -32.86 -48.67
N SER A 242 20.82 -33.53 -49.70
CA SER A 242 21.42 -34.66 -50.43
C SER A 242 21.54 -36.02 -49.73
N GLN A 243 20.70 -36.98 -50.13
CA GLN A 243 20.96 -37.93 -51.24
C GLN A 243 19.67 -38.67 -51.61
#